data_AF-Q64D64-F1
#
_entry.id   AF-Q64D64-F1
#
_cell.length_a   1.000
_cell.length_b   1.000
_cell.length_c   1.000
_cell.angle_alpha   90.00
_cell.angle_beta   90.00
_cell.angle_gamma   90.00
#
_symmetry.space_group_name_H-M   'P 1'
#
loop_
_entity.id
_entity.type
_entity.pdbx_description
1 polymer ?
#
loop_
_entity_poly.entity_id
_entity_poly.type
_entity_poly.pdbx_seq_one_letter_code
_entity_poly.pdbx_strand_id
1 'polypeptide(L)'
;MTIFLLNLGVAPLYTAPRNPWNNGEVEGFNSIFATKFWNRTRFNNEEEVDIEIKKFNFEYEKYSDFVGNNPEIAKPKFMTDFKVKELKNREVKRFRVKKIYFLRIVRRKGEKGGKDEKGFINILGKDLLLDTSYINLFTFNTIDLDKMELSIKIEKKDGGLEVIEERNFTVKNVLGLSQV
;
A
#
# COMPACT_ATOMS: atom_id res chain seq x y z
N MET A 1 -2.03 8.25 -9.06
CA MET A 1 -2.37 6.85 -8.70
C MET A 1 -3.44 6.76 -7.61
N THR A 2 -3.26 7.34 -6.41
CA THR A 2 -4.23 7.25 -5.29
C THR A 2 -5.66 7.66 -5.66
N ILE A 3 -5.82 8.83 -6.29
CA ILE A 3 -7.11 9.39 -6.72
C ILE A 3 -7.83 8.43 -7.69
N PHE A 4 -7.07 7.79 -8.59
CA PHE A 4 -7.60 6.81 -9.53
C PHE A 4 -8.13 5.56 -8.82
N LEU A 5 -7.40 5.03 -7.84
CA LEU A 5 -7.82 3.87 -7.03
C LEU A 5 -9.09 4.17 -6.22
N LEU A 6 -9.15 5.34 -5.57
CA LEU A 6 -10.32 5.77 -4.80
C LEU A 6 -11.57 5.93 -5.68
N ASN A 7 -11.39 6.41 -6.92
CA ASN A 7 -12.47 6.48 -7.92
C ASN A 7 -12.97 5.09 -8.35
N LEU A 8 -12.09 4.10 -8.38
CA LEU A 8 -12.44 2.70 -8.64
C LEU A 8 -13.12 2.00 -7.45
N GLY A 9 -13.09 2.62 -6.27
CA GLY A 9 -13.56 1.99 -5.03
C GLY A 9 -12.52 1.06 -4.41
N VAL A 10 -11.25 1.25 -4.75
CA VAL A 10 -10.12 0.55 -4.16
C VAL A 10 -9.52 1.44 -3.07
N ALA A 11 -9.45 0.93 -1.85
CA ALA A 11 -8.76 1.59 -0.73
C ALA A 11 -7.25 1.31 -0.81
N PRO A 12 -6.41 2.30 -1.07
CA PRO A 12 -4.97 2.08 -1.10
C PRO A 12 -4.42 1.91 0.32
N LEU A 13 -3.58 0.89 0.50
CA LEU A 13 -2.75 0.67 1.69
C LEU A 13 -1.28 0.91 1.33
N TYR A 14 -0.68 1.92 1.97
CA TYR A 14 0.74 2.22 1.82
C TYR A 14 1.52 1.56 2.95
N THR A 15 2.29 0.51 2.63
CA THR A 15 3.18 -0.14 3.58
C THR A 15 4.41 0.74 3.88
N ALA A 16 5.13 0.44 4.96
CA ALA A 16 6.28 1.24 5.35
C ALA A 16 7.43 1.07 4.34
N PRO A 17 8.18 2.13 4.02
CA PRO A 17 9.33 2.04 3.12
C PRO A 17 10.37 1.07 3.67
N ARG A 18 10.94 0.20 2.81
CA ARG A 18 12.03 -0.75 3.15
C ARG A 18 11.67 -1.79 4.21
N ASN A 19 10.43 -2.29 4.21
CA ASN A 19 10.05 -3.48 4.95
C ASN A 19 9.84 -4.65 3.96
N PRO A 20 10.87 -5.48 3.68
CA PRO A 20 10.85 -6.52 2.65
C PRO A 20 9.77 -7.57 2.87
N TRP A 21 9.42 -7.84 4.13
CA TRP A 21 8.45 -8.86 4.52
C TRP A 21 7.05 -8.68 3.90
N ASN A 22 6.61 -7.43 3.68
CA ASN A 22 5.33 -7.15 3.02
C ASN A 22 5.41 -7.16 1.48
N ASN A 23 6.63 -7.19 0.93
CA ASN A 23 6.88 -7.34 -0.49
C ASN A 23 7.41 -8.74 -0.81
N GLY A 24 7.47 -9.67 0.15
CA GLY A 24 8.14 -10.97 0.00
C GLY A 24 7.59 -11.78 -1.16
N GLU A 25 6.27 -11.73 -1.40
CA GLU A 25 5.66 -12.35 -2.58
C GLU A 25 6.08 -11.68 -3.89
N VAL A 26 6.10 -10.35 -3.93
CA VAL A 26 6.49 -9.59 -5.13
C VAL A 26 7.98 -9.75 -5.41
N GLU A 27 8.82 -9.72 -4.39
CA GLU A 27 10.26 -9.96 -4.47
C GLU A 27 10.56 -11.41 -4.85
N GLY A 28 9.83 -12.37 -4.28
CA GLY A 28 9.91 -13.79 -4.63
C GLY A 28 9.49 -14.04 -6.08
N PHE A 29 8.34 -13.51 -6.50
CA PHE A 29 7.88 -13.55 -7.88
C PHE A 29 8.92 -12.94 -8.82
N ASN A 30 9.41 -11.73 -8.52
CA ASN A 30 10.41 -11.05 -9.36
C ASN A 30 11.71 -11.85 -9.49
N SER A 31 12.16 -12.47 -8.39
CA SER A 31 13.35 -13.34 -8.40
C SER A 31 13.12 -14.58 -9.27
N ILE A 32 11.97 -15.25 -9.13
CA ILE A 32 11.62 -16.43 -9.93
C ILE A 32 11.44 -16.04 -11.40
N PHE A 33 10.73 -14.95 -11.70
CA PHE A 33 10.56 -14.39 -13.03
C PHE A 33 11.91 -14.08 -13.69
N ALA A 34 12.79 -13.34 -13.00
CA ALA A 34 14.11 -13.01 -13.53
C ALA A 34 14.95 -14.27 -13.82
N THR A 35 15.00 -15.21 -12.86
CA THR A 35 15.89 -16.38 -12.94
C THR A 35 15.36 -17.53 -13.80
N LYS A 36 14.05 -17.69 -13.92
CA LYS A 36 13.41 -18.81 -14.64
C LYS A 36 12.83 -18.42 -15.98
N PHE A 37 12.45 -17.16 -16.17
CA PHE A 37 11.87 -16.65 -17.40
C PHE A 37 12.83 -15.72 -18.14
N TRP A 38 13.05 -14.52 -17.58
CA TRP A 38 13.70 -13.43 -18.30
C TRP A 38 15.15 -13.73 -18.71
N ASN A 39 15.94 -14.30 -17.80
CA ASN A 39 17.37 -14.54 -18.07
C ASN A 39 17.63 -15.84 -18.85
N ARG A 40 16.69 -16.79 -18.83
CA ARG A 40 16.85 -18.11 -19.46
C ARG A 40 16.35 -18.17 -20.89
N THR A 41 15.33 -17.37 -21.22
CA THR A 41 14.73 -17.37 -22.54
C THR A 41 15.42 -16.33 -23.43
N ARG A 42 15.54 -16.63 -24.72
CA ARG A 42 15.94 -15.66 -25.74
C ARG A 42 14.73 -15.43 -26.62
N PHE A 43 14.39 -14.16 -26.83
CA PHE A 43 13.21 -13.76 -27.60
C PHE A 43 13.69 -13.09 -28.87
N ASN A 44 13.02 -13.39 -29.97
CA ASN A 44 13.32 -12.82 -31.28
C ASN A 44 12.37 -11.67 -31.65
N ASN A 45 11.20 -11.60 -31.00
CA ASN A 45 10.20 -10.56 -31.17
C ASN A 45 9.29 -10.44 -29.93
N GLU A 46 8.47 -9.38 -29.90
CA GLU A 46 7.55 -9.10 -28.80
C GLU A 46 6.41 -10.13 -28.68
N GLU A 47 5.97 -10.69 -29.81
CA GLU A 47 4.87 -11.67 -29.84
C GLU A 47 5.27 -12.98 -29.14
N GLU A 48 6.54 -13.37 -29.27
CA GLU A 48 7.14 -14.48 -28.54
C GLU A 48 7.18 -14.22 -27.03
N VAL A 49 7.48 -12.98 -26.61
CA VAL A 49 7.42 -12.58 -25.20
C VAL A 49 6.01 -12.74 -24.65
N ASP A 50 4.99 -12.29 -25.40
CA ASP A 50 3.59 -12.35 -25.00
C ASP A 50 3.05 -13.79 -24.86
N ILE A 51 3.50 -14.70 -25.71
CA ILE A 51 3.14 -16.12 -25.63
C ILE A 51 3.82 -16.76 -24.42
N GLU A 52 5.12 -16.56 -24.28
CA GLU A 52 5.91 -17.21 -23.23
C GLU A 52 5.57 -16.67 -21.84
N ILE A 53 5.29 -15.37 -21.70
CA ILE A 53 4.91 -14.79 -20.40
C ILE A 53 3.58 -15.34 -19.89
N LYS A 54 2.62 -15.63 -20.79
CA LYS A 54 1.34 -16.28 -20.44
C LYS A 54 1.58 -17.69 -19.92
N LYS A 55 2.45 -18.47 -20.57
CA LYS A 55 2.82 -19.81 -20.11
C LYS A 55 3.50 -19.76 -18.75
N PHE A 56 4.45 -18.85 -18.57
CA PHE A 56 5.12 -18.66 -17.28
C PHE A 56 4.12 -18.31 -16.17
N ASN A 57 3.23 -17.35 -16.40
CA ASN A 57 2.24 -16.94 -15.40
C ASN A 57 1.31 -18.10 -15.00
N PHE A 58 0.88 -18.91 -15.97
CA PHE A 58 0.05 -20.10 -15.71
C PHE A 58 0.77 -21.15 -14.86
N GLU A 59 2.05 -21.41 -15.13
CA GLU A 59 2.84 -22.35 -14.32
C GLU A 59 3.21 -21.77 -12.95
N TYR A 60 3.43 -20.46 -12.86
CA TYR A 60 3.69 -19.78 -11.59
C TYR A 60 2.44 -19.79 -10.67
N GLU A 61 1.24 -19.61 -11.22
CA GLU A 61 -0.02 -19.69 -10.47
C GLU A 61 -0.16 -21.06 -9.81
N LYS A 62 0.03 -22.14 -10.57
CA LYS A 62 0.07 -23.51 -10.00
C LYS A 62 1.13 -23.65 -8.91
N TYR A 63 2.34 -23.17 -9.14
CA TYR A 63 3.42 -23.22 -8.15
C TYR A 63 3.05 -22.46 -6.87
N SER A 64 2.42 -21.29 -7.00
CA SER A 64 1.96 -20.48 -5.87
C SER A 64 0.90 -21.20 -5.04
N ASP A 65 -0.03 -21.92 -5.69
CA ASP A 65 -1.05 -22.73 -5.01
C ASP A 65 -0.43 -23.90 -4.23
N PHE A 66 0.66 -24.48 -4.73
CA PHE A 66 1.37 -25.59 -4.06
C PHE A 66 2.26 -25.14 -2.89
N VAL A 67 2.73 -23.89 -2.88
CA VAL A 67 3.71 -23.38 -1.90
C VAL A 67 3.08 -22.39 -0.89
N GLY A 68 1.85 -21.96 -1.11
CA GLY A 68 1.21 -20.88 -0.35
C GLY A 68 0.85 -21.22 1.10
N ASN A 69 1.43 -20.47 2.05
CA ASN A 69 0.84 -20.17 3.37
C ASN A 69 0.04 -18.85 3.32
N ASN A 70 -0.42 -18.46 2.14
CA ASN A 70 -1.06 -17.16 1.94
C ASN A 70 -2.45 -17.17 2.59
N PRO A 71 -2.82 -16.11 3.34
CA PRO A 71 -4.17 -16.00 3.86
C PRO A 71 -5.16 -15.97 2.68
N GLU A 72 -6.19 -16.81 2.76
CA GLU A 72 -7.27 -16.80 1.78
C GLU A 72 -7.92 -15.40 1.76
N ILE A 73 -7.77 -14.70 0.65
CA ILE A 73 -8.48 -13.46 0.42
C ILE A 73 -9.86 -13.84 -0.12
N ALA A 74 -10.91 -13.60 0.67
CA ALA A 74 -12.27 -13.81 0.21
C ALA A 74 -12.60 -12.84 -0.95
N LYS A 75 -12.69 -13.38 -2.17
CA LYS A 75 -13.05 -12.66 -3.42
C LYS A 75 -12.08 -11.52 -3.76
N PRO A 76 -10.82 -11.82 -4.11
CA PRO A 76 -9.90 -10.79 -4.58
C PRO A 76 -10.47 -10.16 -5.85
N LYS A 77 -10.32 -8.85 -5.99
CA LYS A 77 -10.60 -8.14 -7.24
C LYS A 77 -9.30 -7.78 -7.92
N PHE A 78 -9.17 -8.14 -9.17
CA PHE A 78 -8.03 -7.83 -10.02
C PHE A 78 -8.31 -6.61 -10.88
N MET A 79 -7.25 -5.96 -11.38
CA MET A 79 -7.38 -4.80 -12.27
C MET A 79 -8.23 -5.09 -13.52
N THR A 80 -8.21 -6.34 -13.99
CA THR A 80 -9.00 -6.84 -15.12
C THR A 80 -10.51 -6.94 -14.83
N ASP A 81 -10.90 -6.98 -13.56
CA ASP A 81 -12.32 -7.08 -13.17
C ASP A 81 -13.07 -5.76 -13.36
N PHE A 82 -12.34 -4.65 -13.57
CA PHE A 82 -12.91 -3.33 -13.79
C PHE A 82 -13.14 -3.10 -15.28
N LYS A 83 -14.39 -2.88 -15.69
CA LYS A 83 -14.67 -2.55 -17.10
C LYS A 83 -14.19 -1.13 -17.39
N VAL A 84 -13.60 -0.89 -18.56
CA VAL A 84 -13.16 0.45 -19.00
C VAL A 84 -14.31 1.48 -18.97
N LYS A 85 -15.55 1.05 -19.22
CA LYS A 85 -16.76 1.89 -19.11
C LYS A 85 -17.15 2.23 -17.67
N GLU A 86 -16.62 1.52 -16.67
CA GLU A 86 -16.80 1.82 -15.24
C GLU A 86 -15.77 2.82 -14.73
N LEU A 87 -14.68 3.05 -15.49
CA LEU A 87 -13.70 4.14 -15.29
C LEU A 87 -14.26 5.54 -15.66
N LYS A 88 -15.58 5.67 -15.84
CA LYS A 88 -16.29 6.89 -16.23
C LYS A 88 -16.12 8.07 -15.27
N ASN A 89 -15.59 7.85 -14.07
CA ASN A 89 -15.24 8.91 -13.12
C ASN A 89 -13.96 9.67 -13.59
N ARG A 90 -14.04 10.25 -14.80
CA ARG A 90 -13.03 11.19 -15.33
C ARG A 90 -13.02 12.50 -14.54
N GLU A 91 -14.13 12.82 -13.88
CA GLU A 91 -14.21 13.92 -12.92
C GLU A 91 -14.09 13.39 -11.49
N VAL A 92 -13.13 13.93 -10.74
CA VAL A 92 -12.76 13.54 -9.36
C VAL A 92 -13.86 13.90 -8.33
N LYS A 93 -15.06 14.28 -8.77
CA LYS A 93 -16.10 14.88 -7.92
C LYS A 93 -16.72 13.88 -6.92
N ARG A 94 -16.62 12.55 -7.14
CA ARG A 94 -17.24 11.55 -6.27
C ARG A 94 -16.40 10.28 -6.15
N PHE A 95 -15.50 10.23 -5.17
CA PHE A 95 -14.80 8.99 -4.82
C PHE A 95 -15.77 7.92 -4.32
N ARG A 96 -15.58 6.66 -4.75
CA ARG A 96 -16.36 5.51 -4.27
C ARG A 96 -15.90 5.04 -2.89
N VAL A 97 -14.62 5.19 -2.60
CA VAL A 97 -14.01 4.96 -1.28
C VAL A 97 -13.23 6.20 -0.89
N LYS A 98 -13.27 6.55 0.40
CA LYS A 98 -12.75 7.83 0.90
C LYS A 98 -11.70 7.66 2.00
N LYS A 99 -11.23 6.43 2.20
CA LYS A 99 -10.21 6.09 3.20
C LYS A 99 -8.91 5.72 2.52
N ILE A 100 -7.82 6.26 3.04
CA ILE A 100 -6.46 5.91 2.66
C ILE A 100 -5.77 5.34 3.89
N TYR A 101 -5.10 4.21 3.73
CA TYR A 101 -4.45 3.52 4.84
C TYR A 101 -2.93 3.59 4.72
N PHE A 102 -2.24 3.72 5.86
CA PHE A 102 -0.78 3.64 5.94
C PHE A 102 -0.37 2.73 7.08
N LEU A 103 0.50 1.75 6.79
CA LEU A 103 1.23 1.02 7.82
C LEU A 103 2.59 1.68 8.00
N ARG A 104 2.92 2.12 9.22
CA ARG A 104 4.18 2.80 9.53
C ARG A 104 4.79 2.25 10.80
N ILE A 105 6.10 2.11 10.83
CA ILE A 105 6.83 1.89 12.09
C ILE A 105 7.21 3.25 12.66
N VAL A 106 6.98 3.44 13.95
CA VAL A 106 7.42 4.66 14.65
C VAL A 106 8.94 4.64 14.74
N ARG A 107 9.58 5.61 14.10
CA ARG A 107 11.05 5.79 14.12
C ARG A 107 11.44 6.77 15.21
N ARG A 108 12.69 6.67 15.66
CA ARG A 108 13.27 7.60 16.62
C ARG A 108 13.79 8.86 15.92
N LYS A 109 13.49 10.01 16.48
CA LYS A 109 14.13 11.31 16.19
C LYS A 109 14.91 11.75 17.43
N GLY A 110 16.12 12.25 17.23
CA GLY A 110 17.04 12.60 18.32
C GLY A 110 17.85 11.39 18.86
N GLU A 111 18.76 11.68 19.78
CA GLU A 111 19.57 10.66 20.48
C GLU A 111 18.73 9.89 21.51
N LYS A 112 19.03 8.60 21.68
CA LYS A 112 18.34 7.73 22.63
C LYS A 112 18.61 8.22 24.06
N GLY A 113 17.56 8.48 24.84
CA GLY A 113 17.63 9.02 26.19
C GLY A 113 17.92 10.53 26.24
N GLY A 114 18.02 11.21 25.09
CA GLY A 114 18.19 12.66 25.03
C GLY A 114 16.90 13.42 25.32
N LYS A 115 17.03 14.71 25.68
CA LYS A 115 15.87 15.59 25.95
C LYS A 115 14.96 15.78 24.73
N ASP A 116 15.52 15.65 23.53
CA ASP A 116 14.81 15.79 22.25
C ASP A 116 14.36 14.45 21.66
N GLU A 117 14.45 13.35 22.41
CA GLU A 117 14.00 12.04 21.93
C GLU A 117 12.48 12.07 21.70
N LYS A 118 12.08 11.77 20.47
CA LYS A 118 10.68 11.63 20.07
C LYS A 118 10.48 10.45 19.13
N GLY A 119 9.32 9.83 19.23
CA GLY A 119 8.82 8.96 18.16
C GLY A 119 8.33 9.82 17.00
N PHE A 120 8.44 9.32 15.77
CA PHE A 120 7.76 9.94 14.64
C PHE A 120 7.36 8.93 13.57
N ILE A 121 6.32 9.26 12.82
CA ILE A 121 5.95 8.61 11.57
C ILE A 121 5.88 9.63 10.45
N ASN A 122 6.20 9.22 9.22
CA ASN A 122 6.05 10.07 8.05
C ASN A 122 4.79 9.69 7.26
N ILE A 123 3.86 10.63 7.13
CA ILE A 123 2.63 10.51 6.35
C ILE A 123 2.61 11.63 5.30
N LEU A 124 2.61 11.24 4.03
CA LEU A 124 2.60 12.17 2.89
C LEU A 124 3.67 13.27 2.98
N GLY A 125 4.90 12.90 3.38
CA GLY A 125 6.03 13.82 3.49
C GLY A 125 6.03 14.68 4.76
N LYS A 126 5.00 14.56 5.62
CA LYS A 126 4.95 15.24 6.92
C LYS A 126 5.37 14.30 8.04
N ASP A 127 6.30 14.75 8.87
CA ASP A 127 6.65 14.08 10.12
C ASP A 127 5.59 14.39 11.18
N LEU A 128 5.01 13.34 11.75
CA LEU A 128 4.08 13.42 12.86
C LEU A 128 4.80 12.87 14.09
N LEU A 129 5.03 13.74 15.08
CA LEU A 129 5.65 13.37 16.34
C LEU A 129 4.67 12.56 17.19
N LEU A 130 5.19 11.53 17.85
CA LEU A 130 4.51 10.61 18.74
C LEU A 130 5.33 10.44 20.03
N ASP A 131 4.69 9.90 21.07
CA ASP A 131 5.35 9.58 22.32
C ASP A 131 6.48 8.56 22.13
N THR A 132 7.53 8.65 22.95
CA THR A 132 8.69 7.75 22.87
C THR A 132 8.36 6.31 23.23
N SER A 133 7.29 6.08 24.02
CA SER A 133 6.77 4.75 24.34
C SER A 133 6.33 3.95 23.11
N TYR A 134 6.00 4.62 22.00
CA TYR A 134 5.59 3.97 20.77
C TYR A 134 6.75 3.67 19.79
N ILE A 135 7.99 4.07 20.11
CA ILE A 135 9.14 3.83 19.23
C ILE A 135 9.29 2.33 18.95
N ASN A 136 9.55 2.00 17.67
CA ASN A 136 9.63 0.65 17.11
C ASN A 136 8.31 -0.13 17.05
N LEU A 137 7.17 0.45 17.45
CA LEU A 137 5.87 -0.16 17.21
C LEU A 137 5.36 0.15 15.80
N PHE A 138 4.56 -0.78 15.27
CA PHE A 138 3.79 -0.55 14.06
C PHE A 138 2.52 0.24 14.38
N THR A 139 2.16 1.12 13.44
CA THR A 139 0.95 1.94 13.48
C THR A 139 0.13 1.69 12.22
N PHE A 140 -1.18 1.48 12.42
CA PHE A 140 -2.18 1.47 11.36
C PHE A 140 -2.87 2.83 11.31
N ASN A 141 -2.61 3.58 10.25
CA ASN A 141 -3.03 4.96 10.12
C ASN A 141 -4.12 5.07 9.06
N THR A 142 -5.17 5.82 9.34
CA THR A 142 -6.29 6.02 8.42
C THR A 142 -6.49 7.51 8.18
N ILE A 143 -6.42 7.95 6.92
CA ILE A 143 -6.91 9.26 6.50
C ILE A 143 -8.35 9.08 6.01
N ASP A 144 -9.29 9.75 6.68
CA ASP A 144 -10.68 9.86 6.24
C ASP A 144 -10.87 11.18 5.48
N LEU A 145 -11.11 11.08 4.17
CA LEU A 145 -11.22 12.24 3.28
C LEU A 145 -12.56 12.99 3.43
N ASP A 146 -13.59 12.38 4.02
CA ASP A 146 -14.85 13.09 4.31
C ASP A 146 -14.70 13.96 5.55
N LYS A 147 -14.07 13.42 6.58
CA LYS A 147 -13.84 14.14 7.83
C LYS A 147 -12.61 15.04 7.81
N MET A 148 -11.73 14.85 6.83
CA MET A 148 -10.40 15.46 6.79
C MET A 148 -9.62 15.17 8.07
N GLU A 149 -9.64 13.92 8.51
CA GLU A 149 -9.10 13.47 9.80
C GLU A 149 -8.09 12.33 9.59
N LEU A 150 -7.03 12.34 10.39
CA LEU A 150 -6.07 11.25 10.50
C LEU A 150 -6.24 10.59 11.87
N SER A 151 -6.45 9.26 11.85
CA SER A 151 -6.43 8.40 13.03
C SER A 151 -5.18 7.52 13.01
N ILE A 152 -4.44 7.50 14.12
CA ILE A 152 -3.22 6.72 14.32
C ILE A 152 -3.54 5.63 15.33
N LYS A 153 -3.38 4.37 14.93
CA LYS A 153 -3.70 3.22 15.77
C LYS A 153 -2.50 2.31 15.98
N ILE A 154 -2.40 1.66 17.13
CA ILE A 154 -1.44 0.58 17.39
C ILE A 154 -2.18 -0.73 17.63
N GLU A 155 -1.48 -1.84 17.43
CA GLU A 155 -1.97 -3.15 17.80
C GLU A 155 -1.78 -3.40 19.30
N LYS A 156 -2.84 -3.87 19.95
CA LYS A 156 -2.86 -4.32 21.34
C LYS A 156 -2.34 -5.74 21.43
N LYS A 157 -2.01 -6.18 22.64
CA LYS A 157 -1.56 -7.56 22.91
C LYS A 157 -2.57 -8.64 22.52
N ASP A 158 -3.85 -8.30 22.46
CA ASP A 158 -4.96 -9.20 22.07
C ASP A 158 -5.25 -9.17 20.55
N GLY A 159 -4.45 -8.45 19.75
CA GLY A 159 -4.65 -8.25 18.31
C GLY A 159 -5.67 -7.16 17.97
N GLY A 160 -6.30 -6.53 18.96
CA GLY A 160 -7.19 -5.40 18.75
C GLY A 160 -6.44 -4.13 18.33
N LEU A 161 -7.11 -3.19 17.67
CA LEU A 161 -6.52 -1.88 17.37
C LEU A 161 -6.93 -0.83 18.42
N GLU A 162 -5.95 -0.09 18.93
CA GLU A 162 -6.14 1.04 19.83
C GLU A 162 -5.86 2.36 19.11
N VAL A 163 -6.76 3.33 19.21
CA VAL A 163 -6.49 4.69 18.73
C VAL A 163 -5.62 5.41 19.75
N ILE A 164 -4.41 5.78 19.36
CA ILE A 164 -3.49 6.54 20.22
C ILE A 164 -3.55 8.04 19.94
N GLU A 165 -4.00 8.41 18.75
CA GLU A 165 -4.16 9.81 18.38
C GLU A 165 -5.14 10.01 17.23
N GLU A 166 -5.90 11.10 17.29
CA GLU A 166 -6.72 11.62 16.19
C GLU A 166 -6.43 13.11 16.01
N ARG A 167 -6.34 13.55 14.75
CA ARG A 167 -6.11 14.96 14.44
C ARG A 167 -6.66 15.33 13.08
N ASN A 168 -7.05 16.60 12.94
CA ASN A 168 -7.37 17.17 11.64
C ASN A 168 -6.17 17.04 10.70
N PHE A 169 -6.41 16.54 9.49
CA PHE A 169 -5.38 16.28 8.50
C PHE A 169 -5.86 16.62 7.09
N THR A 170 -5.42 17.77 6.60
CA THR A 170 -5.72 18.20 5.24
C THR A 170 -4.72 17.61 4.25
N VAL A 171 -5.24 16.86 3.27
CA VAL A 171 -4.48 16.44 2.09
C VAL A 171 -4.51 17.61 1.10
N LYS A 172 -3.36 18.26 0.89
CA LYS A 172 -3.25 19.28 -0.17
C LYS A 172 -3.38 18.58 -1.52
N ASN A 173 -4.43 18.93 -2.27
CA ASN A 173 -4.60 18.46 -3.65
C ASN A 173 -3.40 18.94 -4.49
N VAL A 174 -2.74 18.01 -5.19
CA VAL A 174 -1.85 18.34 -6.32
C VAL A 174 -2.67 18.61 -7.60
N LEU A 175 -3.99 18.45 -7.53
CA LEU A 175 -4.89 18.89 -8.59
C LEU A 175 -5.05 20.40 -8.50
N GLY A 176 -4.39 21.11 -9.43
CA GLY A 176 -4.69 22.49 -9.78
C GLY A 176 -6.11 22.59 -10.34
N LEU A 177 -7.11 22.45 -9.49
CA LEU A 177 -8.44 22.94 -9.73
C LEU A 177 -8.50 24.30 -9.07
N SER A 178 -8.21 25.31 -9.88
CA SER A 178 -8.63 26.68 -9.64
C SER A 178 -10.09 26.66 -9.18
N GLN A 179 -10.31 27.19 -7.98
CA GLN A 179 -11.63 27.67 -7.59
C GLN A 179 -12.02 28.78 -8.57
N VAL A 180 -13.04 28.51 -9.40
CA VAL A 180 -13.95 29.52 -9.95
C VAL A 180 -15.33 28.89 -9.96
#